data_AF-A0A4Y9USD8-F1
#
_entry.id   AF-A0A4Y9USD8-F1
#
_cell.length_a   1.000
_cell.length_b   1.000
_cell.length_c   1.000
_cell.angle_alpha   90.00
_cell.angle_beta   90.00
_cell.angle_gamma   90.00
#
_symmetry.space_group_name_H-M   'P 1'
#
loop_
_entity.id
_entity.type
_entity.pdbx_description
1 polymer ?
#
loop_
_entity_poly.entity_id
_entity_poly.type
_entity_poly.pdbx_seq_one_letter_code
_entity_poly.pdbx_strand_id
1 'polypeptide(L)'
;MTNEPDDDPLDLIEMRRQITALRSQHSDNLPVTAILNRFLVKTAFLSEPKDAAHVQHLRSEFTRTLRSVEATVSRGRSVKPKLYNA
;
A
#
# COMPACT_ATOMS: atom_id res chain seq x y z
N MET A 1 8.14 -23.31 22.20
CA MET A 1 7.73 -22.07 21.49
C MET A 1 7.00 -22.52 20.24
N THR A 2 5.69 -22.64 20.35
CA THR A 2 4.80 -22.96 19.22
C THR A 2 4.80 -21.77 18.29
N ASN A 3 5.30 -21.96 17.07
CA ASN A 3 5.01 -21.07 15.96
C ASN A 3 3.54 -21.30 15.62
N GLU A 4 2.63 -20.64 16.33
CA GLU A 4 1.27 -20.50 15.85
C GLU A 4 1.38 -19.76 14.51
N PRO A 5 0.82 -20.30 13.42
CA PRO A 5 0.63 -19.48 12.25
C PRO A 5 -0.22 -18.31 12.72
N ASP A 6 0.17 -17.11 12.32
CA ASP A 6 -0.57 -15.88 12.55
C ASP A 6 -1.94 -16.02 11.84
N ASP A 7 -2.84 -16.74 12.51
CA ASP A 7 -4.22 -17.07 12.18
C ASP A 7 -5.12 -15.84 12.37
N ASP A 8 -4.51 -14.66 12.49
CA ASP A 8 -5.23 -13.40 12.49
C ASP A 8 -5.88 -13.26 11.10
N PRO A 9 -7.21 -13.31 11.01
CA PRO A 9 -7.89 -13.27 9.74
C PRO A 9 -7.51 -11.97 9.01
N LEU A 10 -7.25 -12.07 7.71
CA LEU A 10 -6.90 -10.92 6.89
C LEU A 10 -7.99 -9.84 6.98
N ASP A 11 -7.75 -8.78 7.74
CA ASP A 11 -8.69 -7.67 7.86
C ASP A 11 -8.65 -6.80 6.60
N LEU A 12 -9.49 -7.19 5.64
CA LEU A 12 -9.69 -6.48 4.39
C LEU A 12 -10.21 -5.05 4.62
N ILE A 13 -11.01 -4.81 5.67
CA ILE A 13 -11.56 -3.48 5.97
C ILE A 13 -10.43 -2.56 6.37
N GLU A 14 -9.55 -3.02 7.26
CA GLU A 14 -8.41 -2.24 7.72
C GLU A 14 -7.41 -1.98 6.58
N MET A 15 -7.14 -2.96 5.71
CA MET A 15 -6.34 -2.72 4.49
C MET A 15 -6.94 -1.64 3.59
N ARG A 16 -8.27 -1.66 3.39
CA ARG A 16 -8.96 -0.62 2.60
C ARG A 16 -8.80 0.75 3.24
N ARG A 17 -8.92 0.81 4.57
CA ARG A 17 -8.79 2.03 5.35
C ARG A 17 -7.40 2.64 5.21
N GLN A 18 -6.35 1.83 5.33
CA GLN A 18 -4.97 2.27 5.18
C GLN A 18 -4.68 2.82 3.77
N ILE A 19 -5.16 2.15 2.72
CA ILE A 19 -4.99 2.64 1.34
C ILE A 19 -5.70 3.97 1.12
N THR A 20 -6.92 4.09 1.65
CA THR A 20 -7.70 5.32 1.55
C THR A 20 -6.99 6.46 2.28
N ALA A 21 -6.49 6.20 3.49
CA ALA A 21 -5.72 7.17 4.26
C ALA A 21 -4.44 7.62 3.53
N LEU A 22 -3.66 6.68 2.98
CA LEU A 22 -2.45 6.98 2.19
C LEU A 22 -2.78 7.80 0.94
N ARG A 23 -3.86 7.47 0.24
CA ARG A 23 -4.31 8.23 -0.93
C ARG A 23 -4.71 9.65 -0.55
N SER A 24 -5.42 9.83 0.56
CA SER A 24 -5.79 11.16 1.06
C SER A 24 -4.57 11.98 1.50
N GLN A 25 -3.58 11.35 2.15
CA GLN A 25 -2.33 12.03 2.56
C GLN A 25 -1.45 12.45 1.37
N HIS A 26 -1.58 11.75 0.24
CA HIS A 26 -0.78 11.96 -0.96
C HIS A 26 -1.64 12.36 -2.17
N SER A 27 -2.77 13.05 -1.93
CA SER A 27 -3.75 13.41 -2.97
C SER A 27 -3.11 14.09 -4.18
N ASP A 28 -2.10 14.92 -3.92
CA ASP A 28 -1.46 15.76 -4.94
C ASP A 28 -0.23 15.06 -5.57
N ASN A 29 0.17 13.90 -5.03
CA ASN A 29 1.28 13.11 -5.55
C ASN A 29 0.75 12.07 -6.55
N LEU A 30 0.58 12.51 -7.80
CA LEU A 30 0.05 11.69 -8.90
C LEU A 30 0.73 10.31 -9.06
N PRO A 31 2.07 10.20 -8.93
CA PRO A 31 2.74 8.89 -8.91
C PRO A 31 2.26 7.95 -7.79
N VAL A 32 2.12 8.47 -6.56
CA VAL A 32 1.65 7.69 -5.42
C VAL A 32 0.18 7.30 -5.61
N THR A 33 -0.68 8.22 -6.03
CA THR A 33 -2.10 7.92 -6.27
C THR A 33 -2.27 6.89 -7.39
N ALA A 34 -1.44 6.92 -8.45
CA ALA A 34 -1.44 5.92 -9.51
C ALA A 34 -1.06 4.52 -9.01
N ILE A 35 -0.04 4.41 -8.14
CA ILE A 35 0.36 3.12 -7.52
C ILE A 35 -0.78 2.55 -6.68
N LEU A 36 -1.39 3.37 -5.82
CA LEU A 36 -2.49 2.97 -4.95
C LEU A 36 -3.74 2.57 -5.76
N ASN A 37 -4.10 3.34 -6.79
CA ASN A 37 -5.23 3.02 -7.66
C ASN A 37 -4.99 1.73 -8.45
N ARG A 38 -3.75 1.50 -8.94
CA ARG A 38 -3.41 0.25 -9.64
C ARG A 38 -3.53 -0.95 -8.71
N PHE A 39 -3.12 -0.83 -7.44
CA PHE A 39 -3.32 -1.88 -6.46
C PHE A 39 -4.80 -2.17 -6.24
N LEU A 40 -5.63 -1.15 -6.04
CA LEU A 40 -7.08 -1.30 -5.84
C LEU A 40 -7.78 -1.96 -7.04
N VAL A 41 -7.35 -1.67 -8.27
CA VAL A 41 -7.88 -2.30 -9.48
C VAL A 41 -7.39 -3.74 -9.62
N LYS A 42 -6.11 -4.00 -9.37
CA LYS A 42 -5.55 -5.37 -9.41
C LYS A 42 -6.18 -6.29 -8.37
N THR A 43 -6.55 -5.73 -7.23
CA THR A 43 -7.26 -6.43 -6.15
C THR A 43 -8.77 -6.24 -6.21
N ALA A 44 -9.27 -5.59 -7.28
CA ALA A 44 -10.65 -5.15 -7.54
C ALA A 44 -11.57 -5.23 -6.31
N PHE A 45 -11.30 -4.35 -5.33
CA PHE A 45 -12.12 -4.05 -4.16
C PHE A 45 -12.35 -5.16 -3.12
N LEU A 46 -11.29 -5.88 -2.72
CA LEU A 46 -11.26 -6.68 -1.48
C LEU A 46 -12.48 -7.61 -1.35
N SER A 47 -12.69 -8.43 -2.35
CA SER A 47 -13.61 -9.56 -2.24
C SER A 47 -13.13 -10.47 -1.11
N GLU A 48 -14.06 -11.12 -0.42
CA GLU A 48 -13.73 -12.13 0.59
C GLU A 48 -12.77 -13.17 -0.03
N PRO A 49 -11.63 -13.46 0.61
CA PRO A 49 -10.64 -14.37 0.05
C PRO A 49 -11.26 -15.77 -0.06
N LYS A 50 -11.13 -16.38 -1.23
CA LYS A 50 -11.74 -17.68 -1.55
C LYS A 50 -10.99 -18.86 -0.94
N ASP A 51 -9.69 -18.68 -0.70
CA ASP A 51 -8.79 -19.69 -0.16
C ASP A 51 -7.55 -19.03 0.46
N ALA A 52 -6.75 -19.84 1.16
CA ALA A 52 -5.52 -19.40 1.84
C ALA A 52 -4.45 -18.85 0.87
N ALA A 53 -4.40 -19.35 -0.37
CA ALA A 53 -3.45 -18.85 -1.36
C ALA A 53 -3.82 -17.43 -1.80
N HIS A 54 -5.13 -17.14 -1.92
CA HIS A 54 -5.62 -15.81 -2.20
C HIS A 54 -5.34 -14.84 -1.04
N VAL A 55 -5.49 -15.28 0.22
CA VAL A 55 -5.09 -14.49 1.41
C VAL A 55 -3.60 -14.12 1.35
N GLN A 56 -2.73 -15.10 1.09
CA GLN A 56 -1.29 -14.87 1.07
C GLN A 56 -0.86 -13.98 -0.10
N HIS A 57 -1.53 -14.12 -1.25
CA HIS A 57 -1.34 -13.24 -2.40
C HIS A 57 -1.68 -11.79 -2.05
N LEU A 58 -2.83 -11.55 -1.42
CA LEU A 58 -3.26 -10.22 -0.99
C LEU A 58 -2.28 -9.58 0.00
N ARG A 59 -1.84 -10.32 1.02
CA ARG A 59 -0.81 -9.85 1.98
C ARG A 59 0.47 -9.43 1.26
N SER A 60 0.95 -10.26 0.33
CA SER A 60 2.21 -10.03 -0.39
C SER A 60 2.14 -8.80 -1.30
N GLU A 61 1.07 -8.67 -2.09
CA GLU A 61 0.89 -7.51 -2.98
C GLU A 61 0.64 -6.22 -2.18
N PHE A 62 -0.02 -6.30 -1.02
CA PHE A 62 -0.19 -5.16 -0.12
C PHE A 62 1.16 -4.65 0.42
N THR A 63 2.00 -5.52 0.98
CA THR A 63 3.34 -5.16 1.46
C THR A 63 4.22 -4.58 0.34
N ARG A 64 4.12 -5.14 -0.88
CA ARG A 64 4.84 -4.63 -2.05
C ARG A 64 4.39 -3.22 -2.45
N THR A 65 3.09 -2.96 -2.38
CA THR A 65 2.50 -1.65 -2.66
C THR A 65 3.00 -0.61 -1.67
N LEU A 66 2.96 -0.91 -0.36
CA LEU A 66 3.45 0.00 0.67
C LEU A 66 4.92 0.38 0.46
N ARG A 67 5.80 -0.59 0.16
CA ARG A 67 7.22 -0.31 -0.17
C ARG A 67 7.37 0.56 -1.42
N SER A 68 6.52 0.37 -2.42
CA SER A 68 6.56 1.16 -3.65
C SER A 68 6.14 2.61 -3.41
N VAL A 69 5.13 2.82 -2.56
CA VAL A 69 4.70 4.16 -2.12
C VAL A 69 5.82 4.83 -1.33
N GLU A 70 6.40 4.14 -0.34
CA GLU A 70 7.52 4.66 0.47
C GLU A 70 8.72 5.07 -0.39
N ALA A 71 9.12 4.21 -1.34
CA ALA A 71 10.20 4.51 -2.28
C ALA A 71 9.89 5.74 -3.15
N THR A 72 8.65 5.88 -3.60
CA THR A 72 8.21 7.02 -4.43
C THR A 72 8.19 8.32 -3.63
N VAL A 73 7.67 8.29 -2.40
CA VAL A 73 7.67 9.43 -1.48
C VAL A 73 9.09 9.85 -1.12
N SER A 74 9.98 8.89 -0.84
CA SER A 74 11.39 9.15 -0.51
C SER A 74 12.13 9.81 -1.68
N ARG A 75 11.89 9.32 -2.90
CA ARG A 75 12.42 9.95 -4.13
C ARG A 75 11.87 11.36 -4.33
N GLY A 76 10.57 11.58 -4.14
CA GLY A 76 9.94 12.90 -4.27
C GLY A 76 10.44 13.92 -3.24
N ARG A 77 10.72 13.50 -2.00
CA ARG A 77 11.36 14.37 -0.98
C ARG A 77 12.79 14.75 -1.34
N SER A 78 13.52 13.88 -2.04
CA SER A 78 14.89 14.16 -2.49
C SER A 78 14.96 15.23 -3.58
N VAL A 79 13.86 15.55 -4.28
CA VAL A 79 13.82 16.56 -5.35
C VAL A 79 13.40 17.94 -4.85
N LYS A 80 13.21 18.17 -3.54
CA LYS A 80 13.11 19.55 -3.05
C LYS A 80 14.43 20.24 -3.37
N PRO A 81 14.49 21.21 -4.31
CA PRO A 81 15.72 21.92 -4.56
C PRO A 81 16.04 22.66 -3.27
N LYS A 82 17.24 22.48 -2.75
CA LYS A 82 17.82 23.50 -1.87
C LYS A 82 17.85 24.76 -2.72
N LEU A 83 16.89 25.66 -2.51
CA LEU A 83 17.00 27.04 -2.96
C LEU A 83 18.27 27.58 -2.33
N TYR A 84 19.30 27.74 -3.16
CA TYR A 84 20.55 28.37 -2.80
C TYR A 84 20.22 29.85 -2.52
N ASN A 85 20.38 30.28 -1.27
CA ASN A 85 20.54 31.70 -0.97
C ASN A 85 21.89 32.14 -1.55
N ALA A 86 21.85 33.10 -2.46
CA ALA A 86 22.99 33.94 -2.84
C ALA A 86 22.51 35.38 -2.86
#